data_AF-A0A1W9MEU4-F1
#
_entry.id   AF-A0A1W9MEU4-F1
#
_cell.length_a   1.000
_cell.length_b   1.000
_cell.length_c   1.000
_cell.angle_alpha   90.00
_cell.angle_beta   90.00
_cell.angle_gamma   90.00
#
_symmetry.space_group_name_H-M   'P 1'
#
loop_
_entity.id
_entity.type
_entity.pdbx_description
1 polymer ?
#
loop_
_entity_poly.entity_id
_entity_poly.type
_entity_poly.pdbx_seq_one_letter_code
_entity_poly.pdbx_strand_id
1 'polypeptide(L)' 'MNAQLTDGLKNFDFVKNINSSGNNLKISTYGKNKREISKFITDNGYVILKMQENKKTLEDVFVKLTEQK' A
#
# COMPACT_ATOMS: atom_id res chain seq x y z
N MET A 1 -0.81 10.45 12.09
CA MET A 1 -1.72 9.46 11.48
C MET A 1 -2.70 8.96 12.54
N ASN A 2 -3.99 8.82 12.22
CA ASN A 2 -4.98 8.29 13.16
C ASN A 2 -4.86 6.75 13.26
N ALA A 3 -4.81 6.22 14.48
CA ALA A 3 -4.76 4.78 14.73
C ALA A 3 -5.98 4.04 14.16
N GLN A 4 -7.16 4.67 14.18
CA GLN A 4 -8.40 4.10 13.63
C GLN A 4 -8.30 3.81 12.12
N LEU A 5 -7.65 4.68 11.36
CA LEU A 5 -7.45 4.48 9.93
C LEU A 5 -6.54 3.27 9.68
N THR A 6 -5.43 3.18 10.42
CA THR A 6 -4.49 2.07 10.27
C THR A 6 -5.09 0.74 10.71
N ASP A 7 -5.89 0.73 11.77
CA ASP A 7 -6.50 -0.49 12.28
C ASP A 7 -7.66 -0.95 11.39
N GLY A 8 -8.46 -0.02 10.84
CA GLY A 8 -9.46 -0.34 9.85
C GLY A 8 -8.86 -0.91 8.55
N LEU A 9 -7.70 -0.39 8.12
CA LEU A 9 -6.97 -0.96 6.98
C LEU A 9 -6.41 -2.36 7.26
N LYS A 10 -5.99 -2.67 8.50
CA LYS A 10 -5.51 -4.02 8.86
C LYS A 10 -6.61 -5.08 8.83
N ASN A 11 -7.88 -4.68 8.90
CA ASN A 11 -9.00 -5.61 8.85
C ASN A 11 -9.29 -6.16 7.45
N PHE A 12 -8.67 -5.59 6.40
CA PHE A 12 -8.74 -6.17 5.07
C PHE A 12 -7.86 -7.42 4.98
N ASP A 13 -8.45 -8.51 4.49
CA ASP A 13 -7.79 -9.81 4.27
C ASP A 13 -6.56 -9.74 3.35
N PHE A 14 -6.60 -8.83 2.37
CA PHE A 14 -5.50 -8.61 1.45
C PHE A 14 -4.37 -7.73 2.00
N VAL A 15 -4.51 -7.16 3.21
CA VAL A 15 -3.48 -6.29 3.80
C VAL A 15 -2.47 -7.13 4.59
N LYS A 16 -1.22 -7.13 4.12
CA LYS A 16 -0.13 -7.87 4.76
C LYS A 16 0.57 -7.06 5.85
N ASN A 17 0.84 -5.78 5.58
CA ASN A 17 1.52 -4.91 6.52
C ASN A 17 1.23 -3.42 6.23
N ILE A 18 1.27 -2.59 7.26
CA ILE A 18 1.12 -1.14 7.18
C ILE A 18 2.22 -0.48 7.99
N ASN A 19 3.00 0.38 7.34
CA ASN A 19 3.95 1.27 8.00
C ASN A 19 3.48 2.72 7.83
N SER A 20 3.39 3.44 8.94
CA SER A 20 3.07 4.88 8.94
C SER A 20 4.28 5.70 9.36
N SER A 21 4.53 6.80 8.64
CA SER A 21 5.53 7.80 9.03
C SER A 21 4.97 9.20 8.74
N GLY A 22 4.70 9.96 9.81
CA GLY A 22 4.00 11.25 9.71
C GLY A 22 2.61 11.12 9.09
N ASN A 23 2.45 11.68 7.89
CA ASN A 23 1.23 11.62 7.07
C ASN A 23 1.35 10.64 5.88
N ASN A 24 2.44 9.88 5.80
CA ASN A 24 2.65 8.88 4.76
C ASN A 24 2.24 7.49 5.24
N LEU A 25 1.52 6.76 4.38
CA LEU A 25 1.17 5.36 4.57
C LEU A 25 1.87 4.52 3.51
N LYS A 26 2.56 3.47 3.96
CA LYS A 26 3.08 2.41 3.11
C LYS A 26 2.33 1.13 3.43
N ILE A 27 1.49 0.69 2.50
CA ILE A 27 0.63 -0.49 2.64
C ILE A 27 1.18 -1.58 1.73
N SER A 28 1.47 -2.74 2.30
CA SER A 28 1.85 -3.95 1.56
C SER A 28 0.61 -4.84 1.44
N THR A 29 0.24 -5.21 0.22
CA THR A 29 -0.96 -6.02 -0.03
C THR A 29 -0.71 -7.24 -0.90
N TYR A 30 -1.62 -8.19 -0.84
CA TYR A 30 -1.72 -9.29 -1.78
C TYR A 30 -2.53 -8.85 -3.00
N GLY A 31 -1.91 -8.81 -4.18
CA GLY A 31 -2.59 -8.39 -5.41
C GLY A 31 -2.78 -6.87 -5.54
N LYS A 32 -3.75 -6.46 -6.36
CA LYS A 32 -3.99 -5.05 -6.71
C LYS A 32 -5.28 -4.55 -6.03
N ASN A 33 -5.14 -3.90 -4.87
CA ASN A 33 -6.30 -3.41 -4.08
C ASN A 33 -6.30 -1.88 -3.92
N LYS A 34 -5.72 -1.18 -4.90
CA LYS A 34 -5.54 0.27 -4.85
C LYS A 34 -6.88 1.00 -4.69
N ARG A 35 -7.92 0.53 -5.38
CA ARG A 35 -9.25 1.15 -5.39
C ARG A 35 -9.90 1.03 -4.01
N GLU A 36 -9.92 -0.16 -3.45
CA GLU A 36 -10.52 -0.49 -2.15
C GLU A 36 -9.86 0.33 -1.03
N ILE A 37 -8.52 0.38 -1.03
CA ILE A 37 -7.74 1.19 -0.10
C ILE A 37 -8.07 2.67 -0.25
N SER A 38 -8.07 3.18 -1.49
CA SER A 38 -8.34 4.60 -1.73
C SER A 38 -9.74 4.99 -1.27
N LYS A 39 -10.74 4.14 -1.56
CA LYS A 39 -12.12 4.33 -1.14
C LYS A 39 -12.24 4.31 0.38
N PHE A 40 -11.64 3.33 1.05
CA PHE A 40 -11.67 3.28 2.51
C PHE A 40 -11.08 4.55 3.15
N ILE A 41 -9.95 5.04 2.64
CA ILE A 41 -9.31 6.26 3.14
C ILE A 41 -10.23 7.48 2.95
N THR A 42 -10.83 7.64 1.77
CA THR A 42 -11.73 8.78 1.48
C THR A 42 -13.05 8.70 2.24
N ASP A 43 -13.61 7.50 2.42
CA ASP A 43 -14.85 7.27 3.19
C ASP A 43 -14.65 7.61 4.68
N ASN A 44 -13.42 7.54 5.18
CA ASN A 44 -13.04 7.97 6.53
C ASN A 44 -12.65 9.46 6.61
N GLY A 45 -12.93 10.26 5.58
CA GLY A 45 -12.75 11.71 5.57
C GLY A 45 -11.32 12.20 5.27
N TYR A 46 -10.42 11.32 4.83
CA TYR A 46 -9.04 11.68 4.48
C TYR A 46 -8.89 12.02 3.00
N VAL A 47 -8.02 12.98 2.68
CA VAL A 47 -7.67 13.35 1.31
C VAL A 47 -6.33 12.71 0.92
N ILE A 48 -6.31 12.01 -0.22
CA ILE A 48 -5.10 11.40 -0.78
C ILE A 48 -4.44 12.39 -1.73
N LEU A 49 -3.34 13.01 -1.30
CA LEU A 49 -2.59 13.95 -2.15
C LEU A 49 -1.80 13.24 -3.26
N LYS A 50 -1.27 12.06 -2.97
CA LYS A 50 -0.49 11.24 -3.91
C LYS A 50 -0.58 9.77 -3.53
N MET A 51 -0.80 8.92 -4.53
CA MET A 51 -0.79 7.46 -4.36
C MET A 51 0.01 6.81 -5.47
N GLN A 52 1.03 6.06 -5.09
CA GLN A 52 1.88 5.32 -6.00
C GLN A 52 1.82 3.82 -5.69
N GLU A 53 1.65 3.02 -6.73
CA GLU A 53 1.68 1.56 -6.63
C GLU A 53 3.02 1.08 -7.17
N ASN A 54 3.83 0.48 -6.31
CA ASN A 54 5.07 -0.16 -6.74
C ASN A 54 4.77 -1.63 -7.02
N LYS A 55 4.43 -1.94 -8.27
CA LYS A 55 4.35 -3.31 -8.73
C LYS A 55 5.78 -3.86 -8.81
N LYS A 56 6.07 -4.94 -8.09
CA LYS A 56 7.23 -5.78 -8.38
C LYS A 56 6.73 -6.96 -9.19
N THR A 57 7.08 -7.00 -10.46
CA THR A 57 6.86 -8.18 -11.30
C THR A 57 8.00 -9.19 -11.10
N LEU A 58 7.78 -10.43 -11.51
CA LEU A 58 8.85 -11.43 -11.54
C LEU A 58 9.94 -11.01 -12.54
N GLU A 59 9.56 -10.37 -13.65
CA GLU A 59 10.49 -9.76 -14.59
C GLU A 59 11.36 -8.70 -13.92
N ASP A 60 10.78 -7.79 -13.11
CA ASP A 60 11.57 -6.76 -12.39
C ASP A 60 12.57 -7.38 -11.40
N VAL A 61 12.22 -8.51 -10.79
CA VAL A 61 13.10 -9.25 -9.88
C VAL A 61 14.19 -9.96 -10.68
N PHE A 62 13.83 -10.59 -11.79
CA PHE A 62 14.75 -11.31 -12.66
C PHE A 62 15.80 -10.37 -13.27
N VAL A 63 15.38 -9.23 -13.84
CA VAL A 63 16.28 -8.21 -14.40
C VAL A 63 17.31 -7.76 -13.36
N LYS A 64 16.87 -7.44 -12.14
CA LYS A 64 17.77 -7.03 -11.05
C LYS A 64 18.79 -8.11 -10.66
N LEU A 65 18.40 -9.38 -10.69
CA LEU A 65 19.32 -10.48 -10.42
C LEU A 65 20.35 -10.65 -11.54
N THR A 66 19.94 -10.42 -12.80
CA THR A 66 20.83 -10.55 -13.96
C THR A 66 21.75 -9.36 -14.18
N GLU A 67 21.34 -8.14 -13.80
CA GLU A 67 22.14 -6.90 -13.89
C GLU A 67 23.20 -6.77 -12.78
N GLN A 68 23.13 -7.60 -11.73
CA GLN A 68 24.15 -7.64 -10.67
C GLN A 68 25.41 -8.46 -11.05
N LYS A 69 25.65 -8.68 -12.33
CA LYS A 69 26.87 -9.34 -12.85
C LYS A 69 27.91 -8.34 -13.32
#